data_AF-A0A645B0Q2-F1
#
_entry.id   AF-A0A645B0Q2-F1
#
_cell.length_a   1.000
_cell.length_b   1.000
_cell.length_c   1.000
_cell.angle_alpha   90.00
_cell.angle_beta   90.00
_cell.angle_gamma   90.00
#
_symmetry.space_group_name_H-M   'P 1'
#
loop_
_entity.id
_entity.type
_entity.pdbx_description
1 polymer ?
#
loop_
_entity_poly.entity_id
_entity_poly.type
_entity_poly.pdbx_seq_one_letter_code
_entity_poly.pdbx_strand_id
1 'polypeptide(L)'
;MSKEFAIDSARVLATYNIKSYVFESLRPTPELSYAVRKLNCFGGIMITASHNPKEYNGYKLYDEKGCQLVPALASQVIDRVNAIEDELSIQANPTVEQEKLITMIGQEIDEQYIQDVLGIQLNPDVKKDIKIVFSPEHGTSNIPVRTIYDIAGYTCIPVLEQCDPDPDFSNTKTPNPEEIGAYELAIQYAKNNDADIILVCDPDADRMGVGVKSNGEYQILTGNQSGAILIEYILSQLVAKGKMPKNAVMFNTVVTGDLGEKIADSYHVETEKTLTGFKFIGEKVAKYEINHEKEYVFGYEESYGSLISPFVRDKDAQQACLMLAEAAAYYKQQGKTLVDVLHDLYAKLGTYDESQVSITLAGQEGAMKIKKIISDLRSNRLESIAGKKVIGWEDYGTMEVVKDGIKSELVGFTPSDVLKYYLEDGSWIAVRPSGTEPKCKIYFCIKGSSFDEVKEKASIYHEEMKKITA
;
A
#
# COMPACT_ATOMS: atom_id res chain seq x y z
N MET A 1 13.77 13.36 -16.57
CA MET A 1 12.41 13.74 -17.04
C MET A 1 11.48 14.15 -15.90
N SER A 2 11.45 13.45 -14.75
CA SER A 2 10.50 13.82 -13.69
C SER A 2 10.71 15.23 -13.12
N LYS A 3 11.97 15.67 -12.98
CA LYS A 3 12.30 17.04 -12.56
C LYS A 3 11.79 18.07 -13.56
N GLU A 4 12.02 17.83 -14.85
CA GLU A 4 11.58 18.71 -15.92
C GLU A 4 10.04 18.81 -15.94
N PHE A 5 9.33 17.68 -15.84
CA PHE A 5 7.87 17.67 -15.80
C PHE A 5 7.26 18.34 -14.56
N ALA A 6 7.91 18.26 -13.40
CA ALA A 6 7.46 18.99 -12.22
C ALA A 6 7.54 20.52 -12.43
N ILE A 7 8.64 20.99 -13.02
CA ILE A 7 8.83 22.41 -13.33
C ILE A 7 7.88 22.87 -14.44
N ASP A 8 7.73 22.09 -15.52
CA ASP A 8 6.80 22.42 -16.60
C ASP A 8 5.35 22.48 -16.11
N SER A 9 4.95 21.55 -15.24
CA SER A 9 3.62 21.59 -14.61
C SER A 9 3.41 22.89 -13.81
N ALA A 10 4.39 23.29 -13.01
CA ALA A 10 4.34 24.55 -12.26
C ALA A 10 4.29 25.78 -13.17
N ARG A 11 5.06 25.78 -14.27
CA ARG A 11 5.06 26.85 -15.28
C ARG A 11 3.72 26.96 -15.99
N VAL A 12 3.11 25.84 -16.38
CA VAL A 12 1.75 25.82 -16.98
C VAL A 12 0.74 26.40 -15.99
N LEU A 13 0.73 25.95 -14.73
CA LEU A 13 -0.14 26.51 -13.69
C LEU A 13 0.05 28.02 -13.50
N ALA A 14 1.30 28.50 -13.53
CA ALA A 14 1.62 29.91 -13.44
C ALA A 14 1.03 30.73 -14.59
N THR A 15 0.93 30.19 -15.83
CA THR A 15 0.27 30.88 -16.95
C THR A 15 -1.21 31.17 -16.69
N TYR A 16 -1.85 30.35 -15.84
CA TYR A 16 -3.23 30.52 -15.36
C TYR A 16 -3.32 31.29 -14.03
N ASN A 17 -2.23 31.91 -13.58
CA ASN A 17 -2.12 32.63 -12.30
C ASN A 17 -2.36 31.76 -11.06
N ILE A 18 -2.02 30.47 -11.14
CA ILE A 18 -2.13 29.54 -10.01
C ILE A 18 -0.78 29.49 -9.30
N LYS A 19 -0.78 29.75 -7.98
CA LYS A 19 0.40 29.62 -7.12
C LYS A 19 0.75 28.14 -6.94
N SER A 20 2.04 27.81 -7.06
CA SER A 20 2.53 26.44 -6.88
C SER A 20 3.73 26.41 -5.92
N TYR A 21 3.85 25.29 -5.23
CA TYR A 21 5.01 24.94 -4.41
C TYR A 21 5.68 23.74 -5.06
N VAL A 22 7.00 23.82 -5.28
CA VAL A 22 7.76 22.76 -5.96
C VAL A 22 8.92 22.36 -5.07
N PHE A 23 9.06 21.07 -4.80
CA PHE A 23 10.21 20.57 -4.06
C PHE A 23 11.50 20.74 -4.87
N GLU A 24 12.57 21.17 -4.20
CA GLU A 24 13.88 21.42 -4.83
C GLU A 24 14.55 20.16 -5.38
N SER A 25 14.15 18.99 -4.88
CA SER A 25 14.67 17.68 -5.26
C SER A 25 13.61 16.59 -5.02
N LEU A 26 13.99 15.33 -5.17
CA LEU A 26 13.11 14.17 -5.00
C LEU A 26 12.50 14.15 -3.60
N ARG A 27 11.18 13.90 -3.52
CA ARG A 27 10.46 13.67 -2.26
C ARG A 27 9.48 12.52 -2.37
N PRO A 28 9.23 11.79 -1.26
CA PRO A 28 8.22 10.74 -1.20
C PRO A 28 6.81 11.18 -1.59
N THR A 29 6.04 10.25 -2.15
CA THR A 29 4.58 10.39 -2.31
C THR A 29 3.87 10.80 -1.02
N PRO A 30 4.11 10.17 0.16
CA PRO A 30 3.47 10.58 1.41
C PRO A 30 3.80 12.03 1.82
N GLU A 31 4.99 12.51 1.49
CA GLU A 31 5.38 13.89 1.81
C GLU A 31 4.67 14.92 0.94
N LEU A 32 4.34 14.59 -0.32
CA LEU A 32 3.42 15.42 -1.11
C LEU A 32 2.04 15.50 -0.46
N SER A 33 1.47 14.35 -0.08
CA SER A 33 0.16 14.27 0.57
C SER A 33 0.14 15.09 1.87
N TYR A 34 1.22 15.04 2.65
CA TYR A 34 1.45 15.88 3.82
C TYR A 34 1.52 17.38 3.48
N ALA A 35 2.36 17.75 2.50
CA ALA A 35 2.61 19.13 2.13
C ALA A 35 1.36 19.83 1.59
N VAL A 36 0.53 19.13 0.80
CA VAL A 36 -0.76 19.65 0.31
C VAL A 36 -1.61 20.16 1.47
N ARG A 37 -1.72 19.37 2.54
CA ARG A 37 -2.49 19.73 3.73
C ARG A 37 -1.84 20.84 4.54
N LYS A 38 -0.52 20.76 4.78
CA LYS A 38 0.21 21.74 5.60
C LYS A 38 0.25 23.13 4.96
N LEU A 39 0.37 23.18 3.63
CA LEU A 39 0.41 24.43 2.87
C LEU A 39 -0.98 24.91 2.43
N ASN A 40 -2.05 24.18 2.78
CA ASN A 40 -3.44 24.45 2.37
C ASN A 40 -3.58 24.60 0.84
N CYS A 41 -2.91 23.73 0.10
CA CYS A 41 -3.02 23.67 -1.35
C CYS A 41 -4.37 23.08 -1.76
N PHE A 42 -4.91 23.52 -2.91
CA PHE A 42 -6.11 22.95 -3.50
C PHE A 42 -5.89 21.53 -4.07
N GLY A 43 -4.63 21.15 -4.30
CA GLY A 43 -4.27 19.83 -4.80
C GLY A 43 -2.76 19.68 -4.94
N GLY A 44 -2.34 18.49 -5.38
CA GLY A 44 -0.94 18.13 -5.57
C GLY A 44 -0.70 17.35 -6.85
N ILE A 45 0.52 17.45 -7.38
CA ILE A 45 0.98 16.71 -8.56
C ILE A 45 2.20 15.88 -8.13
N MET A 46 2.12 14.55 -8.30
CA MET A 46 3.26 13.65 -8.09
C MET A 46 3.70 13.08 -9.42
N ILE A 47 4.98 13.28 -9.76
CA ILE A 47 5.58 12.70 -10.96
C ILE A 47 6.28 11.40 -10.58
N THR A 48 5.57 10.28 -10.72
CA THR A 48 6.10 8.95 -10.39
C THR A 48 5.30 7.84 -11.06
N ALA A 49 6.01 6.78 -11.47
CA ALA A 49 5.43 5.50 -11.89
C ALA A 49 5.48 4.44 -10.77
N SER A 50 5.74 4.84 -9.52
CA SER A 50 5.95 3.94 -8.37
C SER A 50 7.04 2.90 -8.68
N HIS A 51 6.73 1.61 -8.57
CA HIS A 51 7.64 0.49 -8.82
C HIS A 51 7.68 0.01 -10.28
N ASN A 52 7.08 0.76 -11.23
CA ASN A 52 7.16 0.37 -12.64
C ASN A 52 8.61 0.47 -13.18
N PRO A 53 8.95 -0.32 -14.21
CA PRO A 53 10.25 -0.24 -14.88
C PRO A 53 10.59 1.16 -15.40
N LYS A 54 11.89 1.42 -15.60
CA LYS A 54 12.45 2.72 -15.98
C LYS A 54 11.90 3.35 -17.25
N GLU A 55 11.33 2.55 -18.15
CA GLU A 55 10.71 3.04 -19.39
C GLU A 55 9.40 3.79 -19.13
N TYR A 56 8.80 3.60 -17.95
CA TYR A 56 7.56 4.24 -17.56
C TYR A 56 7.79 5.49 -16.72
N ASN A 57 6.93 6.47 -16.92
CA ASN A 57 6.75 7.60 -16.02
C ASN A 57 5.26 7.70 -15.66
N GLY A 58 4.93 8.44 -14.60
CA GLY A 58 3.55 8.57 -14.16
C GLY A 58 3.25 9.96 -13.63
N TYR A 59 1.96 10.28 -13.65
CA TYR A 59 1.42 11.58 -13.25
C TYR A 59 0.20 11.32 -12.35
N LYS A 60 0.38 11.48 -11.04
CA LYS A 60 -0.69 11.28 -10.05
C LYS A 60 -1.18 12.65 -9.57
N LEU A 61 -2.50 12.77 -9.40
CA LEU A 61 -3.15 13.99 -8.91
C LEU A 61 -3.77 13.76 -7.54
N TYR A 62 -3.66 14.77 -6.69
CA TYR A 62 -4.18 14.81 -5.33
C TYR A 62 -5.16 15.96 -5.15
N ASP A 63 -6.19 15.74 -4.34
CA ASP A 63 -7.17 16.76 -3.94
C ASP A 63 -6.68 17.61 -2.75
N GLU A 64 -7.48 18.57 -2.31
CA GLU A 64 -7.16 19.49 -1.21
C GLU A 64 -7.01 18.79 0.15
N LYS A 65 -7.52 17.55 0.27
CA LYS A 65 -7.39 16.74 1.48
C LYS A 65 -6.05 16.01 1.50
N GLY A 66 -5.29 16.05 0.40
CA GLY A 66 -4.06 15.29 0.22
C GLY A 66 -4.32 13.84 -0.22
N CYS A 67 -5.53 13.50 -0.66
CA CYS A 67 -5.88 12.17 -1.17
C CYS A 67 -5.65 12.10 -2.68
N GLN A 68 -5.22 10.94 -3.20
CA GLN A 68 -5.30 10.71 -4.65
C GLN A 68 -6.75 10.82 -5.14
N LEU A 69 -6.96 11.33 -6.36
CA LEU A 69 -8.31 11.53 -6.90
C LEU A 69 -9.13 10.23 -6.97
N VAL A 70 -10.30 10.25 -6.33
CA VAL A 70 -11.33 9.22 -6.46
C VAL A 70 -11.88 9.16 -7.90
N PRO A 71 -12.45 8.02 -8.36
CA PRO A 71 -12.82 7.82 -9.76
C PRO A 71 -13.68 8.94 -10.37
N ALA A 72 -14.63 9.49 -9.61
CA ALA A 72 -15.50 10.56 -10.08
C ALA A 72 -14.74 11.87 -10.40
N LEU A 73 -13.72 12.22 -9.61
CA LEU A 73 -12.88 13.39 -9.87
C LEU A 73 -11.86 13.10 -10.96
N ALA A 74 -11.27 11.90 -10.95
CA ALA A 74 -10.33 11.47 -11.99
C ALA A 74 -10.98 11.46 -13.39
N SER A 75 -12.23 11.00 -13.50
CA SER A 75 -12.98 11.00 -14.77
C SER A 75 -13.15 12.42 -15.31
N GLN A 76 -13.46 13.40 -14.45
CA GLN A 76 -13.58 14.80 -14.87
C GLN A 76 -12.27 15.34 -15.42
N VAL A 77 -11.13 14.99 -14.82
CA VAL A 77 -9.81 15.39 -15.34
C VAL A 77 -9.55 14.72 -16.69
N ILE A 78 -9.82 13.41 -16.82
CA ILE A 78 -9.63 12.66 -18.06
C ILE A 78 -10.48 13.25 -19.19
N ASP A 79 -11.74 13.62 -18.91
CA ASP A 79 -12.61 14.28 -19.88
C ASP A 79 -12.01 15.61 -20.37
N ARG A 80 -11.37 16.37 -19.48
CA ARG A 80 -10.66 17.61 -19.85
C ARG A 80 -9.42 17.34 -20.67
N VAL A 81 -8.64 16.32 -20.34
CA VAL A 81 -7.45 15.92 -21.11
C VAL A 81 -7.85 15.48 -22.51
N ASN A 82 -8.87 14.63 -22.64
CA ASN A 82 -9.37 14.14 -23.94
C ASN A 82 -10.02 15.24 -24.80
N ALA A 83 -10.43 16.36 -24.20
CA ALA A 83 -10.99 17.50 -24.91
C ALA A 83 -9.91 18.43 -25.51
N ILE A 84 -8.62 18.18 -25.23
CA ILE A 84 -7.52 18.95 -25.81
C ILE A 84 -7.30 18.47 -27.25
N GLU A 85 -7.59 19.34 -28.22
CA GLU A 85 -7.44 19.01 -29.66
C GLU A 85 -5.97 19.05 -30.12
N ASP A 86 -5.16 19.93 -29.52
CA ASP A 86 -3.74 20.10 -29.84
C ASP A 86 -2.92 20.23 -28.57
N GLU A 87 -2.29 19.13 -28.16
CA GLU A 87 -1.42 19.07 -26.97
C GLU A 87 -0.20 19.98 -27.11
N LEU A 88 0.29 20.20 -28.34
CA LEU A 88 1.45 21.05 -28.62
C LEU A 88 1.13 22.55 -28.48
N SER A 89 -0.15 22.90 -28.44
CA SER A 89 -0.60 24.27 -28.19
C SER A 89 -0.41 24.71 -26.73
N ILE A 90 -0.23 23.77 -25.79
CA ILE A 90 -0.05 24.07 -24.37
C ILE A 90 1.35 24.66 -24.16
N GLN A 91 1.40 25.94 -23.76
CA GLN A 91 2.66 26.65 -23.57
C GLN A 91 3.00 26.76 -22.07
N ALA A 92 4.16 26.24 -21.68
CA ALA A 92 4.74 26.40 -20.34
C ALA A 92 5.59 27.69 -20.25
N ASN A 93 5.07 28.81 -20.75
CA ASN A 93 5.78 30.08 -20.89
C ASN A 93 5.10 31.21 -20.07
N PRO A 94 5.19 31.16 -18.73
CA PRO A 94 4.69 32.24 -17.87
C PRO A 94 5.48 33.53 -18.09
N THR A 95 4.82 34.66 -17.81
CA THR A 95 5.50 35.97 -17.72
C THR A 95 6.41 36.05 -16.50
N VAL A 96 7.34 37.01 -16.47
CA VAL A 96 8.26 37.24 -15.32
C VAL A 96 7.50 37.45 -14.01
N GLU A 97 6.32 38.07 -14.04
CA GLU A 97 5.48 38.24 -12.85
C GLU A 97 4.78 36.93 -12.44
N GLN A 98 4.36 36.12 -13.40
CA GLN A 98 3.76 34.81 -13.14
C GLN A 98 4.78 33.79 -12.61
N GLU A 99 6.06 33.88 -13.02
CA GLU A 99 7.12 33.01 -12.47
C GLU A 99 7.29 33.19 -10.95
N LYS A 100 6.96 34.37 -10.39
CA LYS A 100 6.98 34.61 -8.94
C LYS A 100 5.90 33.84 -8.18
N LEU A 101 4.94 33.23 -8.87
CA LEU A 101 3.93 32.34 -8.29
C LEU A 101 4.47 30.94 -8.00
N ILE A 102 5.65 30.61 -8.50
CA ILE A 102 6.32 29.32 -8.25
C ILE A 102 7.27 29.50 -7.07
N THR A 103 6.99 28.79 -5.97
CA THR A 103 7.81 28.82 -4.75
C THR A 103 8.54 27.49 -4.60
N MET A 104 9.88 27.53 -4.52
CA MET A 104 10.64 26.33 -4.18
C MET A 104 10.55 26.03 -2.69
N ILE A 105 10.32 24.77 -2.33
CA ILE A 105 10.24 24.27 -0.95
C ILE A 105 11.19 23.07 -0.76
N GLY A 106 11.45 22.71 0.49
CA GLY A 106 12.36 21.62 0.86
C GLY A 106 12.42 21.51 2.38
N GLN A 107 13.61 21.66 2.94
CA GLN A 107 13.98 21.40 4.34
C GLN A 107 12.92 21.78 5.40
N GLU A 108 12.28 22.95 5.34
CA GLU A 108 11.27 23.35 6.33
C GLU A 108 10.07 22.40 6.41
N ILE A 109 9.63 21.86 5.26
CA ILE A 109 8.55 20.88 5.19
C ILE A 109 9.08 19.49 5.59
N ASP A 110 10.27 19.13 5.12
CA ASP A 110 10.92 17.85 5.45
C ASP A 110 11.06 17.69 6.98
N GLU A 111 11.52 18.74 7.67
CA GLU A 111 11.70 18.74 9.13
C GLU A 111 10.38 18.55 9.86
N GLN A 112 9.32 19.26 9.46
CA GLN A 112 7.99 19.11 10.05
C GLN A 112 7.42 17.71 9.83
N TYR A 113 7.57 17.17 8.62
CA TYR A 113 7.14 15.82 8.29
C TYR A 113 7.89 14.78 9.13
N ILE A 114 9.22 14.87 9.20
CA ILE A 114 10.05 13.95 10.00
C ILE A 114 9.69 14.03 11.48
N GLN A 115 9.41 15.21 12.04
CA GLN A 115 8.97 15.34 13.43
C GLN A 115 7.61 14.69 13.67
N ASP A 116 6.65 14.86 12.76
CA ASP A 116 5.35 14.21 12.85
C ASP A 116 5.48 12.67 12.76
N VAL A 117 6.38 12.16 11.91
CA VAL A 117 6.71 10.72 11.83
C VAL A 117 7.35 10.21 13.10
N LEU A 118 8.36 10.89 13.65
CA LEU A 118 8.98 10.52 14.94
C LEU A 118 7.96 10.51 16.10
N GLY A 119 6.96 11.39 16.04
CA GLY A 119 5.90 11.50 17.05
C GLY A 119 4.96 10.29 17.14
N ILE A 120 4.95 9.38 16.16
CA ILE A 120 4.05 8.21 16.15
C ILE A 120 4.53 7.07 17.04
N GLN A 121 5.80 7.11 17.48
CA GLN A 121 6.42 6.08 18.29
C GLN A 121 5.63 5.80 19.57
N LEU A 122 5.36 4.53 19.84
CA LEU A 122 4.64 4.10 21.04
C LEU A 122 5.61 3.81 22.19
N ASN A 123 6.81 3.35 21.85
CA ASN A 123 7.89 3.00 22.79
C ASN A 123 9.23 3.62 22.35
N PRO A 124 9.37 4.97 22.37
CA PRO A 124 10.59 5.65 21.92
C PRO A 124 11.86 5.23 22.69
N ASP A 125 11.69 4.77 23.93
CA ASP A 125 12.76 4.31 24.83
C ASP A 125 13.06 2.80 24.71
N VAL A 126 12.44 2.08 23.77
CA VAL A 126 12.75 0.66 23.53
C VAL A 126 14.25 0.49 23.27
N LYS A 127 14.85 -0.60 23.76
CA LYS A 127 16.27 -0.86 23.52
C LYS A 127 16.48 -1.14 22.03
N LYS A 128 17.14 -0.23 21.32
CA LYS A 128 17.39 -0.26 19.87
C LYS A 128 18.53 -1.21 19.48
N ASP A 129 18.61 -2.35 20.16
CA ASP A 129 19.59 -3.42 19.94
C ASP A 129 19.17 -4.30 18.77
N ILE A 130 18.90 -3.67 17.63
CA ILE A 130 18.54 -4.31 16.37
C ILE A 130 19.39 -3.73 15.24
N LYS A 131 19.71 -4.58 14.27
CA LYS A 131 20.37 -4.19 13.03
C LYS A 131 19.37 -4.26 11.88
N ILE A 132 19.22 -3.15 11.17
CA ILE A 132 18.26 -2.99 10.09
C ILE A 132 19.03 -2.81 8.80
N VAL A 133 18.90 -3.74 7.86
CA VAL A 133 19.34 -3.48 6.48
C VAL A 133 18.23 -2.73 5.77
N PHE A 134 18.58 -1.62 5.11
CA PHE A 134 17.62 -0.77 4.44
C PHE A 134 18.02 -0.55 2.97
N SER A 135 17.09 -0.78 2.05
CA SER A 135 17.24 -0.42 0.65
C SER A 135 16.14 0.55 0.23
N PRO A 136 16.49 1.74 -0.30
CA PRO A 136 15.53 2.66 -0.88
C PRO A 136 15.32 2.43 -2.39
N GLU A 137 15.99 1.44 -3.01
CA GLU A 137 15.87 1.09 -4.43
C GLU A 137 16.02 2.27 -5.39
N HIS A 138 17.04 3.12 -5.15
CA HIS A 138 17.32 4.37 -5.87
C HIS A 138 16.22 5.45 -5.72
N GLY A 139 15.31 5.22 -4.77
CA GLY A 139 14.10 5.99 -4.55
C GLY A 139 14.22 7.12 -3.55
N THR A 140 13.06 7.74 -3.34
CA THR A 140 12.86 8.94 -2.52
C THR A 140 12.94 8.68 -1.01
N SER A 141 12.91 7.42 -0.58
CA SER A 141 12.97 7.02 0.83
C SER A 141 14.38 7.12 1.46
N ASN A 142 15.44 7.19 0.65
CA ASN A 142 16.84 7.14 1.13
C ASN A 142 17.11 8.15 2.26
N ILE A 143 16.94 9.44 1.95
CA ILE A 143 17.22 10.53 2.89
C ILE A 143 16.27 10.48 4.10
N PRO A 144 14.94 10.51 3.94
CA PRO A 144 14.03 10.63 5.09
C PRO A 144 14.11 9.43 6.05
N VAL A 145 14.15 8.19 5.56
CA VAL A 145 14.20 7.00 6.44
C VAL A 145 15.50 6.96 7.23
N ARG A 146 16.63 7.28 6.59
CA ARG A 146 17.93 7.30 7.29
C ARG A 146 18.00 8.42 8.32
N THR A 147 17.46 9.59 8.03
CA THR A 147 17.37 10.69 9.00
C THR A 147 16.47 10.32 10.17
N ILE A 148 15.31 9.70 9.93
CA ILE A 148 14.43 9.18 10.99
C ILE A 148 15.17 8.19 11.88
N TYR A 149 15.91 7.23 11.30
CA TYR A 149 16.66 6.25 12.08
C TYR A 149 17.84 6.85 12.85
N ASP A 150 18.54 7.83 12.29
CA ASP A 150 19.62 8.54 12.97
C ASP A 150 19.08 9.29 14.21
N ILE A 151 18.01 10.07 14.03
CA ILE A 151 17.37 10.82 15.13
C ILE A 151 16.78 9.86 16.19
N ALA A 152 16.09 8.81 15.75
CA ALA A 152 15.50 7.83 16.66
C ALA A 152 16.56 6.95 17.34
N GLY A 153 17.78 6.84 16.78
CA GLY A 153 18.89 6.05 17.33
C GLY A 153 18.87 4.56 16.96
N TYR A 154 18.36 4.21 15.78
CA TYR A 154 18.40 2.85 15.24
C TYR A 154 19.67 2.59 14.41
N THR A 155 20.20 1.38 14.47
CA THR A 155 21.34 0.98 13.63
C THR A 155 20.86 0.59 12.24
N CYS A 156 20.95 1.56 11.32
CA CYS A 156 20.62 1.37 9.90
C CYS A 156 21.88 1.04 9.08
N ILE A 157 21.81 -0.04 8.31
CA ILE A 157 22.83 -0.50 7.36
C ILE A 157 22.27 -0.32 5.95
N PRO A 158 22.51 0.83 5.32
CA PRO A 158 21.98 1.09 3.99
C PRO A 158 22.68 0.22 2.93
N VAL A 159 21.90 -0.29 1.98
CA VAL A 159 22.45 -0.90 0.75
C VAL A 159 23.00 0.24 -0.12
N LEU A 160 24.31 0.46 -0.04
CA LEU A 160 24.96 1.65 -0.57
C LEU A 160 24.77 1.80 -2.08
N GLU A 161 24.81 0.68 -2.81
CA GLU A 161 24.65 0.63 -4.27
C GLU A 161 23.25 1.06 -4.73
N GLN A 162 22.27 1.10 -3.83
CA GLN A 162 20.88 1.46 -4.11
C GLN A 162 20.48 2.79 -3.45
N CYS A 163 21.40 3.53 -2.84
CA CYS A 163 21.07 4.78 -2.14
C CYS A 163 20.89 5.98 -3.07
N ASP A 164 21.76 6.13 -4.07
CA ASP A 164 21.71 7.27 -4.98
C ASP A 164 20.70 7.05 -6.10
N PRO A 165 19.98 8.10 -6.56
CA PRO A 165 19.10 8.00 -7.71
C PRO A 165 19.86 7.53 -8.95
N ASP A 166 19.39 6.44 -9.54
CA ASP A 166 19.94 5.85 -10.77
C ASP A 166 18.78 5.66 -11.78
N PRO A 167 18.73 6.43 -12.88
CA PRO A 167 17.67 6.30 -13.87
C PRO A 167 17.67 4.94 -14.59
N ASP A 168 18.79 4.20 -14.55
CA ASP A 168 18.90 2.88 -15.18
C ASP A 168 18.59 1.72 -14.23
N PHE A 169 18.39 1.99 -12.93
CA PHE A 169 18.21 1.00 -11.87
C PHE A 169 19.28 -0.11 -11.91
N SER A 170 20.55 0.27 -12.10
CA SER A 170 21.64 -0.67 -12.46
C SER A 170 21.88 -1.77 -11.42
N ASN A 171 21.59 -1.49 -10.14
CA ASN A 171 21.73 -2.45 -9.03
C ASN A 171 20.39 -2.95 -8.49
N THR A 172 19.31 -2.72 -9.24
CA THR A 172 17.94 -3.03 -8.81
C THR A 172 17.23 -3.77 -9.94
N LYS A 173 17.14 -5.10 -9.80
CA LYS A 173 16.51 -5.97 -10.80
C LYS A 173 15.02 -5.65 -11.01
N THR A 174 14.34 -5.28 -9.94
CA THR A 174 12.95 -4.84 -9.92
C THR A 174 12.79 -3.96 -8.68
N PRO A 175 12.22 -2.75 -8.78
CA PRO A 175 12.01 -1.86 -7.65
C PRO A 175 10.65 -2.13 -6.96
N ASN A 176 10.13 -3.35 -7.11
CA ASN A 176 8.84 -3.77 -6.60
C ASN A 176 9.03 -4.66 -5.37
N PRO A 177 8.72 -4.19 -4.15
CA PRO A 177 8.92 -4.98 -2.93
C PRO A 177 8.00 -6.21 -2.81
N GLU A 178 7.03 -6.39 -3.74
CA GLU A 178 6.25 -7.62 -3.89
C GLU A 178 7.07 -8.76 -4.55
N GLU A 179 8.17 -8.43 -5.23
CA GLU A 179 8.99 -9.38 -5.97
C GLU A 179 10.28 -9.71 -5.23
N ILE A 180 10.64 -11.00 -5.20
CA ILE A 180 11.87 -11.46 -4.52
C ILE A 180 13.14 -10.78 -5.07
N GLY A 181 13.12 -10.37 -6.34
CA GLY A 181 14.23 -9.67 -7.00
C GLY A 181 14.64 -8.36 -6.32
N ALA A 182 13.71 -7.67 -5.65
CA ALA A 182 13.95 -6.44 -4.89
C ALA A 182 14.89 -6.66 -3.67
N TYR A 183 14.93 -7.89 -3.15
CA TYR A 183 15.66 -8.23 -1.93
C TYR A 183 17.04 -8.83 -2.19
N GLU A 184 17.42 -9.13 -3.43
CA GLU A 184 18.63 -9.91 -3.74
C GLU A 184 19.91 -9.33 -3.09
N LEU A 185 20.14 -8.02 -3.23
CA LEU A 185 21.29 -7.34 -2.65
C LEU A 185 21.11 -7.10 -1.14
N ALA A 186 19.91 -6.73 -0.72
CA ALA A 186 19.60 -6.50 0.69
C ALA A 186 19.79 -7.77 1.56
N ILE A 187 19.44 -8.96 1.04
CA ILE A 187 19.69 -10.25 1.69
C ILE A 187 21.19 -10.51 1.85
N GLN A 188 22.02 -10.16 0.86
CA GLN A 188 23.47 -10.30 0.96
C GLN A 188 24.03 -9.40 2.08
N TYR A 189 23.61 -8.14 2.11
CA TYR A 189 23.96 -7.21 3.18
C TYR A 189 23.53 -7.74 4.54
N ALA A 190 22.33 -8.29 4.64
CA ALA A 190 21.77 -8.82 5.88
C ALA A 190 22.58 -10.02 6.38
N LYS A 191 22.91 -10.97 5.50
CA LYS A 191 23.78 -12.11 5.83
C LYS A 191 25.17 -11.67 6.31
N ASN A 192 25.78 -10.70 5.63
CA ASN A 192 27.12 -10.21 5.97
C ASN A 192 27.18 -9.44 7.30
N ASN A 193 26.09 -8.76 7.67
CA ASN A 193 26.05 -7.91 8.86
C ASN A 193 25.31 -8.54 10.05
N ASP A 194 24.78 -9.75 9.87
CA ASP A 194 23.93 -10.43 10.84
C ASP A 194 22.73 -9.57 11.26
N ALA A 195 22.00 -9.04 10.26
CA ALA A 195 20.87 -8.15 10.48
C ALA A 195 19.65 -8.89 11.06
N ASP A 196 18.82 -8.19 11.84
CA ASP A 196 17.59 -8.76 12.38
C ASP A 196 16.46 -8.70 11.34
N ILE A 197 16.38 -7.56 10.64
CA ILE A 197 15.37 -7.28 9.62
C ILE A 197 15.98 -6.58 8.40
N ILE A 198 15.30 -6.74 7.27
CA ILE A 198 15.52 -6.08 5.99
C ILE A 198 14.28 -5.26 5.68
N LEU A 199 14.45 -4.01 5.28
CA LEU A 199 13.38 -3.14 4.80
C LEU A 199 13.71 -2.62 3.41
N VAL A 200 12.76 -2.77 2.49
CA VAL A 200 12.91 -2.34 1.10
C VAL A 200 11.75 -1.42 0.76
N CYS A 201 12.03 -0.22 0.27
CA CYS A 201 11.01 0.73 -0.14
C CYS A 201 11.01 0.89 -1.66
N ASP A 202 9.82 1.00 -2.24
CA ASP A 202 9.68 1.33 -3.66
C ASP A 202 10.10 2.78 -3.94
N PRO A 203 10.29 3.17 -5.22
CA PRO A 203 10.92 4.44 -5.56
C PRO A 203 10.20 5.70 -5.06
N ASP A 204 8.86 5.68 -4.99
CA ASP A 204 8.06 6.79 -4.45
C ASP A 204 7.69 6.64 -2.97
N ALA A 205 8.19 5.57 -2.33
CA ALA A 205 8.12 5.33 -0.90
C ALA A 205 6.69 5.31 -0.35
N ASP A 206 5.77 4.73 -1.12
CA ASP A 206 4.41 4.43 -0.67
C ASP A 206 4.26 2.96 -0.26
N ARG A 207 5.26 2.10 -0.54
CA ARG A 207 5.30 0.69 -0.14
C ARG A 207 6.56 0.34 0.64
N MET A 208 6.43 -0.66 1.51
CA MET A 208 7.53 -1.16 2.32
C MET A 208 7.49 -2.69 2.44
N GLY A 209 8.51 -3.31 1.87
CA GLY A 209 8.84 -4.73 1.94
C GLY A 209 9.64 -5.11 3.17
N VAL A 210 9.43 -6.34 3.69
CA VAL A 210 10.05 -6.82 4.93
C VAL A 210 10.70 -8.19 4.73
N GLY A 211 11.98 -8.29 5.07
CA GLY A 211 12.66 -9.57 5.31
C GLY A 211 13.01 -9.71 6.79
N VAL A 212 12.91 -10.92 7.34
CA VAL A 212 13.16 -11.18 8.77
C VAL A 212 14.09 -12.37 8.90
N LYS A 213 15.11 -12.23 9.74
CA LYS A 213 16.01 -13.35 10.05
C LYS A 213 15.26 -14.42 10.86
N SER A 214 15.21 -15.64 10.36
CA SER A 214 14.62 -16.80 11.02
C SER A 214 15.42 -18.05 10.68
N ASN A 215 15.83 -18.82 11.69
CA ASN A 215 16.63 -20.05 11.54
C ASN A 215 17.91 -19.90 10.70
N GLY A 216 18.55 -18.72 10.75
CA GLY A 216 19.77 -18.42 10.00
C GLY A 216 19.56 -17.97 8.55
N GLU A 217 18.32 -17.98 8.05
CA GLU A 217 17.94 -17.48 6.74
C GLU A 217 17.03 -16.25 6.86
N TYR A 218 16.76 -15.57 5.74
CA TYR A 218 15.86 -14.43 5.70
C TYR A 218 14.56 -14.81 5.00
N GLN A 219 13.47 -14.77 5.77
CA GLN A 219 12.12 -14.98 5.26
C GLN A 219 11.53 -13.64 4.85
N ILE A 220 11.11 -13.53 3.59
CA ILE A 220 10.37 -12.36 3.11
C ILE A 220 8.90 -12.51 3.50
N LEU A 221 8.36 -11.46 4.11
CA LEU A 221 6.96 -11.39 4.51
C LEU A 221 6.12 -10.73 3.42
N THR A 222 4.89 -11.20 3.26
CA THR A 222 3.90 -10.52 2.39
C THR A 222 3.39 -9.23 3.04
N GLY A 223 2.78 -8.34 2.25
CA GLY A 223 2.12 -7.14 2.81
C GLY A 223 1.00 -7.47 3.80
N ASN A 224 0.30 -8.60 3.63
CA ASN A 224 -0.66 -9.09 4.62
C ASN A 224 0.02 -9.48 5.94
N GLN A 225 1.16 -10.16 5.88
CA GLN A 225 1.89 -10.63 7.05
C GLN A 225 2.56 -9.48 7.81
N SER A 226 3.26 -8.58 7.11
CA SER A 226 3.87 -7.40 7.74
C SER A 226 2.82 -6.44 8.30
N GLY A 227 1.70 -6.26 7.59
CA GLY A 227 0.53 -5.53 8.08
C GLY A 227 -0.04 -6.13 9.36
N ALA A 228 -0.25 -7.45 9.42
CA ALA A 228 -0.75 -8.13 10.61
C ALA A 228 0.17 -7.95 11.84
N ILE A 229 1.50 -8.01 11.65
CA ILE A 229 2.48 -7.77 12.71
C ILE A 229 2.40 -6.32 13.23
N LEU A 230 2.30 -5.34 12.31
CA LEU A 230 2.16 -3.93 12.68
C LEU A 230 0.86 -3.68 13.44
N ILE A 231 -0.26 -4.27 12.99
CA ILE A 231 -1.56 -4.17 13.68
C ILE A 231 -1.44 -4.74 15.10
N GLU A 232 -0.91 -5.95 15.26
CA GLU A 232 -0.74 -6.57 16.57
C GLU A 232 0.12 -5.70 17.50
N TYR A 233 1.26 -5.21 17.00
CA TYR A 233 2.13 -4.32 17.77
C TYR A 233 1.39 -3.05 18.18
N ILE A 234 0.83 -2.29 17.23
CA ILE A 234 0.20 -1.00 17.49
C ILE A 234 -0.97 -1.16 18.45
N LEU A 235 -1.89 -2.09 18.18
CA LEU A 235 -3.10 -2.24 19.00
C LEU A 235 -2.77 -2.76 20.41
N SER A 236 -1.84 -3.72 20.54
CA SER A 236 -1.40 -4.19 21.87
C SER A 236 -0.78 -3.07 22.70
N GLN A 237 0.04 -2.21 22.09
CA GLN A 237 0.68 -1.09 22.79
C GLN A 237 -0.30 0.03 23.13
N LEU A 238 -1.27 0.33 22.25
CA LEU A 238 -2.34 1.28 22.54
C LEU A 238 -3.17 0.83 23.75
N VAL A 239 -3.52 -0.46 23.83
CA VAL A 239 -4.22 -1.02 25.00
C VAL A 239 -3.33 -0.97 26.25
N ALA A 240 -2.09 -1.44 26.17
CA ALA A 240 -1.17 -1.48 27.32
C ALA A 240 -0.92 -0.09 27.93
N LYS A 241 -0.97 0.96 27.12
CA LYS A 241 -0.76 2.36 27.54
C LYS A 241 -2.06 3.10 27.85
N GLY A 242 -3.23 2.46 27.72
CA GLY A 242 -4.53 3.10 27.92
C GLY A 242 -4.83 4.21 26.90
N LYS A 243 -4.27 4.10 25.69
CA LYS A 243 -4.38 5.07 24.59
C LYS A 243 -5.34 4.64 23.49
N MET A 244 -5.95 3.46 23.58
CA MET A 244 -6.92 3.00 22.59
C MET A 244 -8.14 3.95 22.54
N PRO A 245 -8.48 4.50 21.36
CA PRO A 245 -9.70 5.30 21.20
C PRO A 245 -10.97 4.50 21.50
N LYS A 246 -12.04 5.19 21.91
CA LYS A 246 -13.32 4.53 22.24
C LYS A 246 -14.04 3.98 21.00
N ASN A 247 -13.90 4.69 19.88
CA ASN A 247 -14.49 4.42 18.57
C ASN A 247 -13.38 4.16 17.55
N ALA A 248 -12.41 3.33 17.94
CA ALA A 248 -11.26 2.98 17.11
C ALA A 248 -11.70 2.26 15.83
N VAL A 249 -11.15 2.70 14.70
CA VAL A 249 -11.36 2.08 13.40
C VAL A 249 -10.04 1.85 12.69
N MET A 250 -9.91 0.67 12.08
CA MET A 250 -8.89 0.41 11.09
C MET A 250 -9.48 0.19 9.70
N PHE A 251 -8.67 0.38 8.67
CA PHE A 251 -9.09 0.23 7.28
C PHE A 251 -8.25 -0.78 6.52
N ASN A 252 -8.89 -1.53 5.64
CA ASN A 252 -8.22 -2.32 4.62
C ASN A 252 -9.08 -2.41 3.36
N THR A 253 -8.71 -3.26 2.42
CA THR A 253 -9.48 -3.41 1.18
C THR A 253 -10.25 -4.73 1.12
N VAL A 254 -11.21 -4.80 0.21
CA VAL A 254 -12.00 -6.00 -0.08
C VAL A 254 -11.17 -7.20 -0.54
N VAL A 255 -9.91 -6.99 -0.93
CA VAL A 255 -8.95 -8.03 -1.34
C VAL A 255 -7.77 -8.19 -0.38
N THR A 256 -7.79 -7.51 0.76
CA THR A 256 -6.79 -7.66 1.82
C THR A 256 -7.14 -8.86 2.73
N GLY A 257 -6.13 -9.57 3.21
CA GLY A 257 -6.28 -10.83 3.97
C GLY A 257 -6.98 -10.66 5.32
N ASP A 258 -7.61 -11.73 5.79
CA ASP A 258 -8.49 -11.70 6.97
C ASP A 258 -7.73 -11.59 8.31
N LEU A 259 -6.45 -11.95 8.37
CA LEU A 259 -5.71 -12.02 9.65
C LEU A 259 -5.71 -10.67 10.38
N GLY A 260 -5.47 -9.56 9.67
CA GLY A 260 -5.48 -8.22 10.27
C GLY A 260 -6.82 -7.88 10.93
N GLU A 261 -7.94 -8.29 10.31
CA GLU A 261 -9.29 -8.08 10.83
C GLU A 261 -9.52 -8.87 12.11
N LYS A 262 -9.05 -10.12 12.14
CA LYS A 262 -9.11 -10.96 13.33
C LYS A 262 -8.30 -10.40 14.49
N ILE A 263 -7.17 -9.76 14.20
CA ILE A 263 -6.36 -9.08 15.21
C ILE A 263 -7.15 -7.88 15.76
N ALA A 264 -7.63 -6.99 14.88
CA ALA A 264 -8.41 -5.81 15.27
C ALA A 264 -9.65 -6.15 16.10
N ASP A 265 -10.42 -7.17 15.67
CA ASP A 265 -11.59 -7.68 16.40
C ASP A 265 -11.22 -8.08 17.84
N SER A 266 -10.04 -8.69 18.04
CA SER A 266 -9.58 -9.13 19.37
C SER A 266 -9.24 -7.98 20.32
N TYR A 267 -9.05 -6.77 19.78
CA TYR A 267 -8.86 -5.52 20.52
C TYR A 267 -10.10 -4.63 20.52
N HIS A 268 -11.24 -5.12 20.01
CA HIS A 268 -12.48 -4.36 19.84
C HIS A 268 -12.34 -3.12 18.94
N VAL A 269 -11.45 -3.20 17.94
CA VAL A 269 -11.28 -2.19 16.90
C VAL A 269 -12.14 -2.58 15.70
N GLU A 270 -12.97 -1.65 15.23
CA GLU A 270 -13.81 -1.90 14.06
C GLU A 270 -12.97 -1.91 12.78
N THR A 271 -13.26 -2.81 11.85
CA THR A 271 -12.66 -2.79 10.51
C THR A 271 -13.64 -2.28 9.47
N GLU A 272 -13.25 -1.26 8.71
CA GLU A 272 -13.97 -0.81 7.52
C GLU A 272 -13.21 -1.17 6.24
N LYS A 273 -13.85 -1.93 5.35
CA LYS A 273 -13.29 -2.27 4.03
C LYS A 273 -13.61 -1.19 3.01
N THR A 274 -12.66 -0.92 2.13
CA THR A 274 -12.85 -0.11 0.93
C THR A 274 -12.57 -0.91 -0.35
N LEU A 275 -12.93 -0.37 -1.51
CA LEU A 275 -12.38 -0.89 -2.77
C LEU A 275 -10.84 -0.75 -2.77
N THR A 276 -10.16 -1.55 -3.61
CA THR A 276 -8.71 -1.47 -3.78
C THR A 276 -8.28 -0.07 -4.20
N GLY A 277 -7.26 0.47 -3.53
CA GLY A 277 -6.71 1.80 -3.75
C GLY A 277 -6.84 2.68 -2.50
N PHE A 278 -5.70 3.06 -1.92
CA PHE A 278 -5.63 3.88 -0.71
C PHE A 278 -6.43 5.19 -0.73
N LYS A 279 -6.73 5.74 -1.91
CA LYS A 279 -7.62 6.91 -2.06
C LYS A 279 -8.96 6.77 -1.34
N PHE A 280 -9.54 5.57 -1.32
CA PHE A 280 -10.81 5.33 -0.63
C PHE A 280 -10.63 5.30 0.89
N ILE A 281 -9.50 4.81 1.38
CA ILE A 281 -9.12 4.88 2.80
C ILE A 281 -8.90 6.35 3.18
N GLY A 282 -8.14 7.11 2.39
CA GLY A 282 -7.91 8.54 2.60
C GLY A 282 -9.21 9.35 2.67
N GLU A 283 -10.17 9.10 1.79
CA GLU A 283 -11.49 9.75 1.82
C GLU A 283 -12.26 9.45 3.12
N LYS A 284 -12.24 8.19 3.58
CA LYS A 284 -12.86 7.79 4.85
C LYS A 284 -12.20 8.45 6.06
N VAL A 285 -10.86 8.49 6.08
CA VAL A 285 -10.10 9.17 7.14
C VAL A 285 -10.44 10.67 7.15
N ALA A 286 -10.46 11.32 5.99
CA ALA A 286 -10.84 12.74 5.89
C ALA A 286 -12.28 12.99 6.35
N LYS A 287 -13.22 12.08 6.05
CA LYS A 287 -14.60 12.14 6.56
C LYS A 287 -14.64 12.08 8.09
N TYR A 288 -13.92 11.12 8.68
CA TYR A 288 -13.93 10.90 10.13
C TYR A 288 -13.17 11.96 10.94
N GLU A 289 -12.18 12.62 10.35
CA GLU A 289 -11.59 13.81 10.95
C GLU A 289 -12.59 14.97 11.11
N ILE A 290 -13.59 15.08 10.24
CA ILE A 290 -14.58 16.17 10.26
C ILE A 290 -15.74 15.85 11.20
N ASN A 291 -16.29 14.64 11.11
CA ASN A 291 -17.51 14.28 11.83
C ASN A 291 -17.26 13.61 13.20
N HIS A 292 -16.02 13.18 13.47
CA HIS A 292 -15.61 12.51 14.70
C HIS A 292 -16.40 11.23 15.05
N GLU A 293 -17.03 10.59 14.06
CA GLU A 293 -17.78 9.33 14.26
C GLU A 293 -16.86 8.18 14.66
N LYS A 294 -15.65 8.15 14.12
CA LYS A 294 -14.63 7.13 14.38
C LYS A 294 -13.24 7.75 14.47
N GLU A 295 -12.34 7.08 15.17
CA GLU A 295 -10.95 7.51 15.32
C GLU A 295 -10.01 6.50 14.68
N TYR A 296 -9.26 6.95 13.68
CA TYR A 296 -8.35 6.11 12.91
C TYR A 296 -7.20 5.59 13.77
N VAL A 297 -6.93 4.29 13.70
CA VAL A 297 -5.77 3.68 14.37
C VAL A 297 -4.79 2.99 13.42
N PHE A 298 -5.22 2.56 12.23
CA PHE A 298 -4.36 1.92 11.24
C PHE A 298 -5.06 1.77 9.88
N GLY A 299 -4.29 1.71 8.78
CA GLY A 299 -4.84 1.40 7.46
C GLY A 299 -3.80 0.74 6.56
N TYR A 300 -4.17 -0.31 5.82
CA TYR A 300 -3.22 -1.01 4.95
C TYR A 300 -3.87 -1.72 3.76
N GLU A 301 -3.04 -2.04 2.78
CA GLU A 301 -3.38 -2.86 1.62
C GLU A 301 -2.44 -4.07 1.58
N GLU A 302 -2.88 -5.19 1.01
CA GLU A 302 -2.07 -6.40 0.82
C GLU A 302 -0.84 -6.16 -0.06
N SER A 303 -0.86 -5.11 -0.88
CA SER A 303 0.20 -4.68 -1.77
C SER A 303 1.27 -3.84 -1.06
N TYR A 304 1.65 -4.21 0.18
CA TYR A 304 2.74 -3.62 0.97
C TYR A 304 2.58 -2.13 1.35
N GLY A 305 1.37 -1.59 1.23
CA GLY A 305 1.06 -0.21 1.58
C GLY A 305 0.44 -0.11 2.97
N SER A 306 0.94 0.79 3.82
CA SER A 306 0.31 1.05 5.11
C SER A 306 0.43 2.52 5.51
N LEU A 307 -0.48 2.96 6.38
CA LEU A 307 -0.47 4.24 7.04
C LEU A 307 -0.72 3.98 8.52
N ILE A 308 0.11 4.56 9.38
CA ILE A 308 0.04 4.35 10.83
C ILE A 308 -0.70 5.52 11.47
N SER A 309 -0.39 6.74 11.04
CA SER A 309 -0.92 7.99 11.57
C SER A 309 -1.52 8.85 10.46
N PRO A 310 -2.70 9.45 10.67
CA PRO A 310 -3.47 10.09 9.61
C PRO A 310 -3.02 11.54 9.35
N PHE A 311 -1.78 11.95 9.62
CA PHE A 311 -1.29 13.25 9.12
C PHE A 311 -0.96 13.21 7.61
N VAL A 312 -0.95 12.01 7.01
CA VAL A 312 -0.92 11.76 5.57
C VAL A 312 -2.25 11.14 5.10
N ARG A 313 -2.52 11.13 3.79
CA ARG A 313 -3.72 10.54 3.17
C ARG A 313 -3.43 9.49 2.10
N ASP A 314 -2.20 9.05 2.05
CA ASP A 314 -1.74 7.94 1.22
C ASP A 314 -0.92 6.99 2.10
N LYS A 315 -0.47 5.90 1.51
CA LYS A 315 0.47 4.99 2.16
C LYS A 315 1.79 5.73 2.44
N ASP A 316 2.43 5.37 3.54
CA ASP A 316 3.61 6.05 4.06
C ASP A 316 4.64 5.01 4.52
N ALA A 317 5.64 4.75 3.66
CA ALA A 317 6.69 3.79 3.97
C ALA A 317 7.61 4.28 5.10
N GLN A 318 7.76 5.60 5.30
CA GLN A 318 8.59 6.17 6.35
C GLN A 318 8.01 5.86 7.73
N GLN A 319 6.69 6.04 7.89
CA GLN A 319 5.96 5.62 9.10
C GLN A 319 6.07 4.11 9.32
N ALA A 320 5.87 3.31 8.27
CA ALA A 320 5.93 1.86 8.34
C ALA A 320 7.32 1.36 8.75
N CYS A 321 8.38 1.92 8.17
CA CYS A 321 9.78 1.62 8.52
C CYS A 321 10.05 1.89 10.01
N LEU A 322 9.71 3.09 10.50
CA LEU A 322 9.93 3.45 11.90
C LEU A 322 9.18 2.52 12.86
N MET A 323 7.91 2.23 12.58
CA MET A 323 7.10 1.42 13.47
C MET A 323 7.46 -0.06 13.43
N LEU A 324 7.91 -0.57 12.29
CA LEU A 324 8.40 -1.94 12.21
C LEU A 324 9.76 -2.10 12.91
N ALA A 325 10.64 -1.10 12.83
CA ALA A 325 11.87 -1.07 13.61
C ALA A 325 11.58 -1.10 15.13
N GLU A 326 10.60 -0.30 15.58
CA GLU A 326 10.18 -0.30 16.98
C GLU A 326 9.57 -1.65 17.41
N ALA A 327 8.69 -2.22 16.57
CA ALA A 327 8.11 -3.54 16.81
C ALA A 327 9.19 -4.64 16.89
N ALA A 328 10.15 -4.65 15.97
CA ALA A 328 11.24 -5.62 15.97
C ALA A 328 12.11 -5.51 17.24
N ALA A 329 12.45 -4.28 17.65
CA ALA A 329 13.19 -4.05 18.89
C ALA A 329 12.39 -4.52 20.12
N TYR A 330 11.09 -4.21 20.16
CA TYR A 330 10.19 -4.59 21.24
C TYR A 330 10.06 -6.11 21.40
N TYR A 331 9.87 -6.84 20.29
CA TYR A 331 9.75 -8.30 20.33
C TYR A 331 11.08 -9.00 20.55
N LYS A 332 12.20 -8.43 20.07
CA LYS A 332 13.53 -8.97 20.35
C LYS A 332 13.87 -8.96 21.84
N GLN A 333 13.42 -7.95 22.59
CA GLN A 333 13.56 -7.93 24.06
C GLN A 333 12.82 -9.10 24.75
N GLN A 334 11.81 -9.67 24.07
CA GLN A 334 11.06 -10.84 24.53
C GLN A 334 11.63 -12.16 23.97
N GLY A 335 12.77 -12.10 23.28
CA GLY A 335 13.40 -13.26 22.64
C GLY A 335 12.68 -13.73 21.37
N LYS A 336 11.88 -12.86 20.72
CA LYS A 336 11.11 -13.20 19.53
C LYS A 336 11.59 -12.41 18.30
N THR A 337 11.58 -13.07 17.16
CA THR A 337 11.64 -12.44 15.84
C THR A 337 10.22 -12.04 15.40
N LEU A 338 10.10 -11.21 14.36
CA LEU A 338 8.79 -10.89 13.79
C LEU A 338 8.10 -12.12 13.15
N VAL A 339 8.87 -13.14 12.73
CA VAL A 339 8.33 -14.42 12.24
C VAL A 339 7.71 -15.21 13.38
N ASP A 340 8.33 -15.20 14.57
CA ASP A 340 7.76 -15.85 15.75
C ASP A 340 6.43 -15.19 16.15
N VAL A 341 6.35 -13.86 16.07
CA VAL A 341 5.10 -13.11 16.31
C VAL A 341 4.03 -13.50 15.30
N LEU A 342 4.37 -13.62 14.02
CA LEU A 342 3.45 -14.07 13.00
C LEU A 342 2.94 -15.51 13.27
N HIS A 343 3.83 -16.40 13.70
CA HIS A 343 3.45 -17.77 14.07
C HIS A 343 2.52 -17.81 15.28
N ASP A 344 2.75 -16.98 16.30
CA ASP A 344 1.85 -16.84 17.45
C ASP A 344 0.46 -16.34 17.01
N LEU A 345 0.41 -15.38 16.08
CA LEU A 345 -0.83 -14.87 15.51
C LEU A 345 -1.59 -15.96 14.75
N TYR A 346 -0.91 -16.74 13.91
CA TYR A 346 -1.53 -17.86 13.21
C TYR A 346 -2.04 -18.94 14.17
N ALA A 347 -1.29 -19.26 15.23
CA ALA A 347 -1.73 -20.22 16.24
C ALA A 347 -2.99 -19.74 16.98
N LYS A 348 -3.14 -18.44 17.20
CA LYS A 348 -4.28 -17.84 17.90
C LYS A 348 -5.51 -17.64 17.02
N LEU A 349 -5.31 -17.21 15.77
CA LEU A 349 -6.38 -16.67 14.91
C LEU A 349 -6.64 -17.50 13.64
N GLY A 350 -5.84 -18.55 13.42
CA GLY A 350 -5.88 -19.41 12.25
C GLY A 350 -4.75 -19.08 11.28
N THR A 351 -4.32 -20.08 10.51
CA THR A 351 -3.24 -19.95 9.52
C THR A 351 -3.83 -19.61 8.16
N TYR A 352 -3.15 -18.71 7.44
CA TYR A 352 -3.58 -18.21 6.14
C TYR A 352 -2.45 -18.32 5.10
N ASP A 353 -2.81 -18.68 3.87
CA ASP A 353 -2.00 -18.44 2.68
C ASP A 353 -2.72 -17.39 1.83
N GLU A 354 -2.15 -16.19 1.79
CA GLU A 354 -2.62 -15.12 0.91
C GLU A 354 -1.73 -15.00 -0.32
N SER A 355 -2.35 -15.12 -1.50
CA SER A 355 -1.63 -15.10 -2.76
C SER A 355 -2.45 -14.45 -3.88
N GLN A 356 -1.76 -14.04 -4.95
CA GLN A 356 -2.37 -13.39 -6.10
C GLN A 356 -1.83 -14.01 -7.38
N VAL A 357 -2.73 -14.37 -8.29
CA VAL A 357 -2.41 -14.81 -9.65
C VAL A 357 -2.88 -13.75 -10.64
N SER A 358 -2.04 -13.44 -11.62
CA SER A 358 -2.36 -12.51 -12.70
C SER A 358 -2.47 -13.23 -14.03
N ILE A 359 -3.63 -13.10 -14.67
CA ILE A 359 -3.85 -13.50 -16.06
C ILE A 359 -3.60 -12.27 -16.93
N THR A 360 -2.50 -12.28 -17.68
CA THR A 360 -2.15 -11.19 -18.61
C THR A 360 -2.33 -11.69 -20.04
N LEU A 361 -3.17 -10.99 -20.82
CA LEU A 361 -3.42 -11.32 -22.22
C LEU A 361 -3.06 -10.12 -23.10
N ALA A 362 -2.50 -10.37 -24.29
CA ALA A 362 -2.06 -9.29 -25.16
C ALA A 362 -3.21 -8.72 -26.02
N GLY A 363 -3.18 -7.41 -26.23
CA GLY A 363 -4.00 -6.71 -27.22
C GLY A 363 -5.50 -6.72 -26.94
N GLN A 364 -6.25 -6.25 -27.95
CA GLN A 364 -7.71 -6.09 -27.87
C GLN A 364 -8.44 -7.42 -27.66
N GLU A 365 -7.96 -8.51 -28.27
CA GLU A 365 -8.50 -9.85 -28.05
C GLU A 365 -8.35 -10.28 -26.59
N GLY A 366 -7.21 -9.99 -25.97
CA GLY A 366 -6.98 -10.20 -24.54
C GLY A 366 -7.98 -9.43 -23.68
N ALA A 367 -8.22 -8.16 -23.97
CA ALA A 367 -9.20 -7.36 -23.24
C ALA A 367 -10.63 -7.92 -23.36
N MET A 368 -11.02 -8.42 -24.54
CA MET A 368 -12.33 -9.09 -24.71
C MET A 368 -12.43 -10.39 -23.91
N LYS A 369 -11.36 -11.21 -23.89
CA LYS A 369 -11.30 -12.43 -23.09
C LYS A 369 -11.42 -12.14 -21.59
N ILE A 370 -10.73 -11.12 -21.08
CA ILE A 370 -10.85 -10.71 -19.67
C ILE A 370 -12.29 -10.28 -19.33
N LYS A 371 -12.93 -9.47 -20.18
CA LYS A 371 -14.34 -9.10 -20.00
C LYS A 371 -15.26 -10.32 -20.00
N LYS A 372 -15.00 -11.28 -20.88
CA LYS A 372 -15.74 -12.53 -20.94
C LYS A 372 -15.59 -13.35 -19.66
N ILE A 373 -14.38 -13.51 -19.12
CA ILE A 373 -14.14 -14.23 -17.86
C ILE A 373 -15.02 -13.65 -16.73
N ILE A 374 -15.00 -12.33 -16.53
CA ILE A 374 -15.80 -11.69 -15.48
C ILE A 374 -17.31 -11.86 -15.74
N SER A 375 -17.75 -11.71 -16.99
CA SER A 375 -19.15 -11.91 -17.37
C SER A 375 -19.61 -13.35 -17.13
N ASP A 376 -18.79 -14.33 -17.49
CA ASP A 376 -19.08 -15.76 -17.33
C ASP A 376 -19.13 -16.12 -15.85
N LEU A 377 -18.20 -15.63 -15.02
CA LEU A 377 -18.20 -15.82 -13.57
C LEU A 377 -19.42 -15.16 -12.88
N ARG A 378 -19.87 -14.00 -13.37
CA ARG A 378 -21.02 -13.28 -12.84
C ARG A 378 -22.35 -13.97 -13.20
N SER A 379 -22.45 -14.49 -14.42
CA SER A 379 -23.65 -15.15 -14.93
C SER A 379 -23.78 -16.62 -14.49
N ASN A 380 -22.66 -17.35 -14.44
CA ASN A 380 -22.58 -18.74 -14.02
C ASN A 380 -21.98 -18.83 -12.62
N ARG A 381 -22.81 -18.51 -11.62
CA ARG A 381 -22.39 -18.52 -10.21
C ARG A 381 -21.85 -19.90 -9.82
N LEU A 382 -20.62 -19.92 -9.33
CA LEU A 382 -19.94 -21.13 -8.91
C LEU A 382 -20.62 -21.69 -7.64
N GLU A 383 -21.06 -22.95 -7.69
CA GLU A 383 -21.60 -23.65 -6.50
C GLU A 383 -20.49 -24.24 -5.63
N SER A 384 -19.33 -24.53 -6.23
CA SER A 384 -18.15 -25.04 -5.54
C SER A 384 -16.87 -24.60 -6.24
N ILE A 385 -15.79 -24.45 -5.47
CA ILE A 385 -14.43 -24.23 -5.98
C ILE A 385 -13.51 -25.23 -5.27
N ALA A 386 -12.68 -25.95 -6.03
CA ALA A 386 -11.78 -26.98 -5.51
C ALA A 386 -12.47 -28.03 -4.59
N GLY A 387 -13.71 -28.39 -4.93
CA GLY A 387 -14.52 -29.33 -4.15
C GLY A 387 -15.06 -28.78 -2.82
N LYS A 388 -14.90 -27.48 -2.55
CA LYS A 388 -15.51 -26.79 -1.41
C LYS A 388 -16.72 -25.99 -1.86
N LYS A 389 -17.81 -26.09 -1.10
CA LYS A 389 -19.04 -25.35 -1.37
C LYS A 389 -18.82 -23.85 -1.25
N VAL A 390 -19.36 -23.09 -2.20
CA VAL A 390 -19.50 -21.63 -2.11
C VAL A 390 -20.71 -21.32 -1.22
N ILE A 391 -20.45 -20.68 -0.08
CA ILE A 391 -21.47 -20.33 0.94
C ILE A 391 -21.93 -18.87 0.83
N GLY A 392 -21.19 -18.05 0.11
CA GLY A 392 -21.59 -16.68 -0.18
C GLY A 392 -20.77 -16.06 -1.30
N TRP A 393 -21.27 -14.96 -1.82
CA TRP A 393 -20.55 -14.14 -2.79
C TRP A 393 -20.97 -12.68 -2.71
N GLU A 394 -20.06 -11.81 -3.11
CA GLU A 394 -20.28 -10.38 -3.31
C GLU A 394 -19.99 -10.05 -4.77
N ASP A 395 -20.92 -9.35 -5.42
CA ASP A 395 -20.72 -8.75 -6.73
C ASP A 395 -20.80 -7.23 -6.57
N TYR A 396 -19.63 -6.61 -6.59
CA TYR A 396 -19.49 -5.16 -6.47
C TYR A 396 -19.98 -4.44 -7.72
N GLY A 397 -20.20 -5.14 -8.84
CA GLY A 397 -20.69 -4.53 -10.08
C GLY A 397 -22.20 -4.35 -10.04
N THR A 398 -22.91 -5.35 -9.53
CA THR A 398 -24.38 -5.32 -9.36
C THR A 398 -24.82 -4.84 -7.97
N MET A 399 -23.86 -4.58 -7.07
CA MET A 399 -24.11 -4.22 -5.67
C MET A 399 -24.94 -5.30 -4.93
N GLU A 400 -24.64 -6.57 -5.21
CA GLU A 400 -25.35 -7.70 -4.61
C GLU A 400 -24.43 -8.47 -3.67
N VAL A 401 -24.95 -8.88 -2.52
CA VAL A 401 -24.33 -9.88 -1.66
C VAL A 401 -25.30 -11.03 -1.41
N VAL A 402 -24.79 -12.24 -1.47
CA VAL A 402 -25.52 -13.43 -1.05
C VAL A 402 -24.72 -14.15 0.03
N LYS A 403 -25.39 -14.45 1.13
CA LYS A 403 -24.82 -15.18 2.24
C LYS A 403 -25.81 -16.25 2.70
N ASP A 404 -25.36 -17.50 2.74
CA ASP A 404 -26.18 -18.64 3.15
C ASP A 404 -27.49 -18.75 2.34
N GLY A 405 -27.43 -18.40 1.04
CA GLY A 405 -28.56 -18.39 0.12
C GLY A 405 -29.50 -17.18 0.24
N ILE A 406 -29.26 -16.26 1.17
CA ILE A 406 -30.05 -15.04 1.34
C ILE A 406 -29.39 -13.91 0.55
N LYS A 407 -30.14 -13.32 -0.38
CA LYS A 407 -29.71 -12.18 -1.19
C LYS A 407 -30.09 -10.86 -0.53
N SER A 408 -29.15 -9.91 -0.52
CA SER A 408 -29.33 -8.54 -0.04
C SER A 408 -28.46 -7.56 -0.82
N GLU A 409 -28.67 -6.27 -0.58
CA GLU A 409 -27.89 -5.19 -1.19
C GLU A 409 -26.52 -5.05 -0.52
N LEU A 410 -25.47 -4.90 -1.33
CA LEU A 410 -24.14 -4.52 -0.86
C LEU A 410 -24.12 -2.99 -0.71
N VAL A 411 -23.85 -2.52 0.51
CA VAL A 411 -23.90 -1.09 0.84
C VAL A 411 -22.50 -0.53 1.14
N GLY A 412 -22.31 0.77 0.93
CA GLY A 412 -21.09 1.47 1.30
C GLY A 412 -19.96 1.44 0.25
N PHE A 413 -20.22 0.89 -0.93
CA PHE A 413 -19.27 0.87 -2.06
C PHE A 413 -19.87 1.54 -3.29
N THR A 414 -19.00 2.03 -4.18
CA THR A 414 -19.38 2.39 -5.54
C THR A 414 -19.30 1.15 -6.44
N PRO A 415 -20.15 1.02 -7.47
CA PRO A 415 -20.07 -0.10 -8.40
C PRO A 415 -18.65 -0.31 -8.97
N SER A 416 -18.19 -1.56 -8.96
CA SER A 416 -16.85 -1.94 -9.44
C SER A 416 -16.85 -3.37 -9.96
N ASP A 417 -16.03 -3.69 -10.97
CA ASP A 417 -15.88 -5.06 -11.47
C ASP A 417 -15.05 -5.92 -10.50
N VAL A 418 -15.64 -6.28 -9.38
CA VAL A 418 -15.04 -7.19 -8.40
C VAL A 418 -16.07 -8.25 -8.04
N LEU A 419 -15.66 -9.51 -8.10
CA LEU A 419 -16.42 -10.65 -7.62
C LEU A 419 -15.64 -11.27 -6.45
N LYS A 420 -16.32 -11.58 -5.35
CA LYS A 420 -15.70 -12.26 -4.21
C LYS A 420 -16.55 -13.46 -3.81
N TYR A 421 -15.93 -14.61 -3.63
CA TYR A 421 -16.57 -15.88 -3.26
C TYR A 421 -16.05 -16.33 -1.89
N TYR A 422 -16.97 -16.69 -1.00
CA TYR A 422 -16.69 -17.24 0.33
C TYR A 422 -16.97 -18.73 0.34
N LEU A 423 -16.04 -19.52 0.89
CA LEU A 423 -16.07 -20.97 0.87
C LEU A 423 -16.35 -21.54 2.26
N GLU A 424 -16.93 -22.75 2.32
CA GLU A 424 -17.33 -23.40 3.57
C GLU A 424 -16.18 -23.72 4.53
N ASP A 425 -14.94 -23.78 4.03
CA ASP A 425 -13.74 -23.99 4.85
C ASP A 425 -13.18 -22.68 5.45
N GLY A 426 -13.85 -21.55 5.20
CA GLY A 426 -13.46 -20.23 5.67
C GLY A 426 -12.48 -19.49 4.76
N SER A 427 -12.12 -20.07 3.61
CA SER A 427 -11.33 -19.40 2.58
C SER A 427 -12.19 -18.44 1.74
N TRP A 428 -11.57 -17.49 1.07
CA TRP A 428 -12.23 -16.68 0.05
C TRP A 428 -11.34 -16.45 -1.17
N ILE A 429 -12.00 -16.21 -2.31
CA ILE A 429 -11.34 -15.91 -3.59
C ILE A 429 -12.00 -14.67 -4.20
N ALA A 430 -11.20 -13.69 -4.63
CA ALA A 430 -11.71 -12.51 -5.31
C ALA A 430 -11.13 -12.40 -6.72
N VAL A 431 -11.94 -11.97 -7.69
CA VAL A 431 -11.56 -11.81 -9.09
C VAL A 431 -11.83 -10.36 -9.50
N ARG A 432 -10.82 -9.71 -10.07
CA ARG A 432 -10.86 -8.30 -10.46
C ARG A 432 -10.07 -8.06 -11.76
N PRO A 433 -10.67 -7.51 -12.82
CA PRO A 433 -9.94 -7.04 -13.99
C PRO A 433 -9.19 -5.74 -13.67
N SER A 434 -8.06 -5.52 -14.34
CA SER A 434 -7.39 -4.23 -14.38
C SER A 434 -8.22 -3.25 -15.21
N GLY A 435 -8.29 -1.99 -14.76
CA GLY A 435 -8.98 -0.93 -15.48
C GLY A 435 -8.16 -0.33 -16.63
N THR A 436 -6.83 -0.51 -16.60
CA THR A 436 -5.88 0.13 -17.53
C THR A 436 -5.20 -0.87 -18.45
N GLU A 437 -5.11 -2.13 -18.05
CA GLU A 437 -4.40 -3.17 -18.78
C GLU A 437 -5.30 -4.38 -19.06
N PRO A 438 -5.06 -5.15 -20.14
CA PRO A 438 -5.75 -6.43 -20.41
C PRO A 438 -5.29 -7.55 -19.45
N LYS A 439 -5.47 -7.32 -18.15
CA LYS A 439 -5.03 -8.17 -17.05
C LYS A 439 -6.19 -8.46 -16.12
N CYS A 440 -6.28 -9.67 -15.59
CA CYS A 440 -7.20 -10.04 -14.52
C CYS A 440 -6.43 -10.60 -13.34
N LYS A 441 -6.74 -10.13 -12.14
CA LYS A 441 -6.13 -10.57 -10.90
C LYS A 441 -7.10 -11.45 -10.15
N ILE A 442 -6.62 -12.59 -9.69
CA ILE A 442 -7.31 -13.51 -8.80
C ILE A 442 -6.56 -13.49 -7.47
N TYR A 443 -7.27 -13.11 -6.41
CA TYR A 443 -6.77 -13.04 -5.05
C TYR A 443 -7.30 -14.23 -4.28
N PHE A 444 -6.44 -14.83 -3.47
CA PHE A 444 -6.75 -15.99 -2.65
C PHE A 444 -6.43 -15.65 -1.20
N CYS A 445 -7.34 -15.97 -0.29
CA CYS A 445 -7.08 -16.03 1.14
C CYS A 445 -7.52 -17.41 1.61
N ILE A 446 -6.56 -18.32 1.72
CA ILE A 446 -6.80 -19.73 1.98
C ILE A 446 -6.57 -20.03 3.44
N LYS A 447 -7.58 -20.57 4.11
CA LYS A 447 -7.54 -20.85 5.55
C LYS A 447 -7.22 -22.31 5.84
N GLY A 448 -6.43 -22.54 6.88
CA GLY A 448 -6.09 -23.87 7.36
C GLY A 448 -5.59 -23.87 8.80
N SER A 449 -5.16 -25.05 9.25
CA SER A 449 -4.67 -25.28 10.61
C SER A 449 -3.15 -25.28 10.72
N SER A 450 -2.43 -25.40 9.60
CA SER A 450 -0.96 -25.38 9.53
C SER A 450 -0.46 -24.79 8.22
N PHE A 451 0.81 -24.38 8.17
CA PHE A 451 1.46 -23.86 6.96
C PHE A 451 1.46 -24.87 5.81
N ASP A 452 1.76 -26.13 6.09
CA ASP A 452 1.79 -27.18 5.06
C ASP A 452 0.39 -27.39 4.46
N GLU A 453 -0.65 -27.39 5.30
CA GLU A 453 -2.04 -27.54 4.85
C GLU A 453 -2.48 -26.35 3.98
N VAL A 454 -2.22 -25.11 4.39
CA VAL A 454 -2.65 -23.94 3.60
C VAL A 454 -1.92 -23.87 2.27
N LYS A 455 -0.64 -24.26 2.21
CA LYS A 455 0.15 -24.27 0.97
C LYS A 455 -0.33 -25.33 -0.02
N GLU A 456 -0.67 -26.53 0.46
CA GLU A 456 -1.27 -27.57 -0.35
C GLU A 456 -2.64 -27.12 -0.89
N LYS A 457 -3.51 -26.61 -0.01
CA LYS A 457 -4.81 -26.06 -0.41
C LYS A 457 -4.68 -24.94 -1.44
N ALA A 458 -3.79 -23.98 -1.22
CA ALA A 458 -3.59 -22.85 -2.13
C ALA A 458 -3.22 -23.32 -3.53
N SER A 459 -2.33 -24.32 -3.64
CA SER A 459 -1.96 -24.92 -4.92
C SER A 459 -3.16 -25.52 -5.65
N ILE A 460 -4.06 -26.20 -4.92
CA ILE A 460 -5.28 -26.78 -5.48
C ILE A 460 -6.24 -25.67 -5.96
N TYR A 461 -6.44 -24.63 -5.14
CA TYR A 461 -7.30 -23.49 -5.50
C TYR A 461 -6.77 -22.72 -6.71
N HIS A 462 -5.46 -22.52 -6.81
CA HIS A 462 -4.82 -21.87 -7.96
C HIS A 462 -5.09 -22.65 -9.25
N GLU A 463 -4.83 -23.95 -9.25
CA GLU A 463 -5.06 -24.80 -10.42
C GLU A 463 -6.54 -24.87 -10.81
N GLU A 464 -7.45 -24.90 -9.84
CA GLU A 464 -8.88 -24.91 -10.15
C GLU A 464 -9.36 -23.59 -10.74
N MET A 465 -8.98 -22.45 -10.15
CA MET A 465 -9.32 -21.14 -10.69
C MET A 465 -8.72 -20.92 -12.08
N LYS A 466 -7.52 -21.44 -12.34
CA LYS A 466 -6.90 -21.43 -13.66
C LYS A 466 -7.73 -22.20 -14.70
N LYS A 467 -8.34 -23.34 -14.34
CA LYS A 467 -9.25 -24.06 -15.24
C LYS A 467 -10.57 -23.32 -15.46
N ILE A 468 -11.13 -22.73 -14.41
CA ILE A 468 -12.40 -21.98 -14.47
C ILE A 468 -12.26 -20.73 -15.36
N THR A 469 -11.05 -20.14 -15.40
CA THR A 469 -10.76 -18.89 -16.12
C THR A 469 -10.00 -19.05 -17.42
N ALA A 470 -9.73 -20.29 -17.85
CA ALA A 470 -9.18 -20.62 -19.17
C ALA A 470 -10.27 -20.59 -20.24
#